data_AF-A0A1W9T4T3-F1
#
_entry.id   AF-A0A1W9T4T3-F1
#
_cell.length_a   1.000
_cell.length_b   1.000
_cell.length_c   1.000
_cell.angle_alpha   90.00
_cell.angle_beta   90.00
_cell.angle_gamma   90.00
#
_symmetry.space_group_name_H-M   'P 1'
#
loop_
_entity.id
_entity.type
_entity.pdbx_description
1 polymer ?
#
loop_
_entity_poly.entity_id
_entity_poly.type
_entity_poly.pdbx_seq_one_letter_code
_entity_poly.pdbx_strand_id
1 'polypeptide(L)'
;MAKRPICHGIVTILDKFVFPYDEIERLFAYGRYNIPVKVPIVPMMGANAPTTITGTMVQANAAAIAGAVLIHYLCPGTPTWYYFFIQAMDKRTGGNIFMNPEIVLCSLADEAQDKVDHLLEQHEVPPLEESLQKELNRIEQTAIKSLLKS
;
A
#
# COMPACT_ATOMS: atom_id res chain seq x y z
N MET A 1 -5.81 -12.23 21.48
CA MET A 1 -5.10 -11.07 22.07
C MET A 1 -4.75 -10.13 20.92
N ALA A 2 -4.69 -8.80 21.03
CA ALA A 2 -4.82 -7.92 22.20
C ALA A 2 -5.69 -6.69 21.88
N LYS A 3 -6.65 -6.34 22.75
CA LYS A 3 -7.41 -5.08 22.74
C LYS A 3 -6.53 -3.82 22.75
N ARG A 4 -5.21 -3.97 22.99
CA ARG A 4 -4.19 -2.91 23.03
C ARG A 4 -2.86 -3.49 22.49
N PRO A 5 -2.59 -3.37 21.18
CA PRO A 5 -1.33 -3.83 20.59
C PRO A 5 -0.15 -2.99 21.11
N ILE A 6 0.95 -3.64 21.48
CA ILE A 6 2.19 -2.99 21.98
C ILE A 6 3.17 -2.73 20.83
N CYS A 7 3.04 -3.48 19.73
CA CYS A 7 3.87 -3.38 18.54
C CYS A 7 2.99 -3.54 17.29
N HIS A 8 3.52 -3.08 16.16
CA HIS A 8 2.93 -3.23 14.83
C HIS A 8 3.95 -3.85 13.88
N GLY A 9 3.45 -4.67 12.96
CA GLY A 9 4.22 -5.25 11.86
C GLY A 9 4.41 -4.25 10.73
N ILE A 10 5.41 -4.52 9.88
CA ILE A 10 5.58 -3.81 8.61
C ILE A 10 5.38 -4.84 7.50
N VAL A 11 4.54 -4.51 6.53
CA VAL A 11 4.41 -5.27 5.29
C VAL A 11 4.64 -4.33 4.11
N THR A 12 5.60 -4.64 3.26
CA THR A 12 6.03 -3.75 2.17
C THR A 12 5.55 -4.23 0.81
N ILE A 13 5.12 -3.29 -0.03
CA ILE A 13 4.80 -3.53 -1.43
C ILE A 13 6.01 -3.11 -2.25
N LEU A 14 6.41 -3.92 -3.24
CA LEU A 14 7.38 -3.48 -4.21
C LEU A 14 6.74 -2.47 -5.17
N ASP A 15 7.52 -1.48 -5.60
CA ASP A 15 7.07 -0.35 -6.44
C ASP A 15 6.51 -0.75 -7.82
N LYS A 16 6.52 -2.05 -8.15
CA LYS A 16 5.85 -2.65 -9.32
C LYS A 16 4.49 -3.29 -8.99
N PHE A 17 3.87 -2.91 -7.88
CA PHE A 17 2.62 -3.51 -7.36
C PHE A 17 2.74 -5.02 -7.09
N VAL A 18 3.94 -5.46 -6.71
CA VAL A 18 4.20 -6.87 -6.39
C VAL A 18 4.33 -7.01 -4.88
N PHE A 19 3.56 -7.94 -4.32
CA PHE A 19 3.75 -8.42 -2.95
C PHE A 19 4.69 -9.62 -2.98
N PRO A 20 5.89 -9.50 -2.38
CA PRO A 20 6.78 -10.64 -2.20
C PRO A 20 6.11 -11.75 -1.39
N TYR A 21 6.49 -12.99 -1.66
CA TYR A 21 5.93 -14.15 -0.96
C TYR A 21 6.19 -14.10 0.55
N ASP A 22 7.39 -13.69 0.95
CA ASP A 22 7.79 -13.51 2.34
C ASP A 22 6.97 -12.42 3.06
N GLU A 23 6.58 -11.37 2.34
CA GLU A 23 5.69 -10.33 2.86
C GLU A 23 4.26 -10.84 3.07
N ILE A 24 3.78 -11.74 2.20
CA ILE A 24 2.48 -12.41 2.35
C ILE A 24 2.51 -13.39 3.53
N GLU A 25 3.57 -14.18 3.70
CA GLU A 25 3.74 -15.06 4.86
C GLU A 25 3.77 -14.27 6.18
N ARG A 26 4.50 -13.15 6.20
CA ARG A 26 4.51 -12.21 7.33
C ARG A 26 3.11 -11.67 7.62
N LEU A 27 2.36 -11.29 6.59
CA LEU A 27 1.00 -10.83 6.74
C LEU A 27 0.10 -11.88 7.38
N PHE A 28 0.18 -13.15 6.95
CA PHE A 28 -0.57 -14.23 7.60
C PHE A 28 -0.17 -14.43 9.06
N ALA A 29 1.11 -14.29 9.38
CA ALA A 29 1.57 -14.32 10.77
C ALA A 29 0.96 -13.17 11.60
N TYR A 30 0.97 -11.94 11.07
CA TYR A 30 0.37 -10.77 11.74
C TYR A 30 -1.15 -10.92 11.90
N GLY A 31 -1.85 -11.41 10.87
CA GLY A 31 -3.29 -11.66 10.89
C GLY A 31 -3.70 -12.70 11.94
N ARG A 32 -2.94 -13.79 12.10
CA ARG A 32 -3.21 -14.82 13.14
C ARG A 32 -3.20 -14.26 14.56
N TYR A 33 -2.31 -13.31 14.84
CA TYR A 33 -2.18 -12.68 16.15
C TYR A 33 -2.91 -11.34 16.24
N ASN A 34 -3.65 -10.94 15.20
CA ASN A 34 -4.30 -9.65 15.06
C ASN A 34 -3.37 -8.46 15.44
N ILE A 35 -2.12 -8.55 14.98
CA ILE A 35 -1.11 -7.50 15.17
C ILE A 35 -1.38 -6.44 14.10
N PRO A 36 -1.48 -5.15 14.46
CA PRO A 36 -1.65 -4.11 13.47
C PRO A 36 -0.50 -4.07 12.47
N VAL A 37 -0.82 -3.81 11.21
CA VAL A 37 0.16 -3.79 10.12
C VAL A 37 0.25 -2.39 9.56
N LYS A 38 1.48 -1.88 9.42
CA LYS A 38 1.73 -0.66 8.64
C LYS A 38 2.29 -1.00 7.27
N VAL A 39 1.82 -0.29 6.26
CA VAL A 39 2.32 -0.40 4.89
C VAL A 39 3.12 0.85 4.53
N PRO A 40 4.45 0.75 4.39
CA PRO A 40 5.27 1.86 3.95
C PRO A 40 5.17 2.02 2.44
N ILE A 41 4.80 3.22 1.98
CA ILE A 41 4.83 3.59 0.57
C ILE A 41 5.98 4.56 0.36
N VAL A 42 7.07 4.08 -0.23
CA VAL A 42 8.38 4.75 -0.27
C VAL A 42 8.85 5.04 -1.70
N PRO A 43 8.06 5.76 -2.52
CA PRO A 43 8.47 6.04 -3.88
C PRO A 43 9.63 7.05 -3.88
N MET A 44 10.55 6.83 -4.79
CA MET A 44 11.73 7.64 -5.03
C MET A 44 11.67 8.17 -6.47
N MET A 45 11.40 9.47 -6.58
CA MET A 45 11.29 10.19 -7.85
C MET A 45 12.60 10.07 -8.62
N GLY A 46 12.50 9.55 -9.85
CA GLY A 46 13.65 9.34 -10.73
C GLY A 46 14.38 8.02 -10.53
N ALA A 47 13.86 7.13 -9.69
CA ALA A 47 14.41 5.79 -9.47
C ALA A 47 13.32 4.72 -9.68
N ASN A 48 12.63 4.32 -8.63
CA ASN A 48 11.52 3.35 -8.65
C ASN A 48 10.16 4.02 -8.96
N ALA A 49 10.11 5.35 -8.99
CA ALA A 49 8.93 6.14 -9.35
C ALA A 49 9.27 7.20 -10.42
N PRO A 50 8.28 7.67 -11.21
CA PRO A 50 8.46 8.72 -12.21
C PRO A 50 9.16 9.96 -11.65
N THR A 51 9.92 10.66 -12.49
CA THR A 51 10.55 11.94 -12.08
C THR A 51 9.55 13.07 -11.84
N THR A 52 8.28 12.90 -12.25
CA THR A 52 7.22 13.89 -12.07
C THR A 52 6.53 13.68 -10.73
N ILE A 53 6.22 14.79 -10.05
CA ILE A 53 5.45 14.81 -8.79
C ILE A 53 4.12 14.06 -8.96
N THR A 54 3.33 14.44 -9.96
CA THR A 54 2.01 13.83 -10.22
C THR A 54 2.10 12.34 -10.51
N GLY A 55 3.07 11.91 -11.33
CA GLY A 55 3.25 10.50 -11.65
C GLY A 55 3.61 9.67 -10.41
N THR A 56 4.49 10.22 -9.56
CA THR A 56 4.86 9.61 -8.29
C THR A 56 3.69 9.54 -7.33
N MET A 57 2.91 10.61 -7.19
CA MET A 57 1.72 10.61 -6.34
C MET A 57 0.68 9.59 -6.80
N VAL A 58 0.43 9.47 -8.11
CA VAL A 58 -0.50 8.47 -8.64
C VAL A 58 -0.01 7.06 -8.32
N GLN A 59 1.28 6.78 -8.53
CA GLN A 59 1.86 5.47 -8.20
C GLN A 59 1.81 5.18 -6.69
N ALA A 60 2.12 6.16 -5.84
CA ALA A 60 2.05 6.01 -4.38
C ALA A 60 0.62 5.68 -3.94
N ASN A 61 -0.36 6.45 -4.39
CA ASN A 61 -1.76 6.24 -4.04
C ASN A 61 -2.26 4.87 -4.55
N ALA A 62 -1.91 4.49 -5.78
CA ALA A 62 -2.25 3.18 -6.31
C ALA A 62 -1.66 2.05 -5.45
N ALA A 63 -0.43 2.20 -4.96
CA ALA A 63 0.19 1.22 -4.10
C ALA A 63 -0.48 1.16 -2.72
N ALA A 64 -0.82 2.31 -2.13
CA ALA A 64 -1.55 2.37 -0.87
C ALA A 64 -2.89 1.63 -0.94
N ILE A 65 -3.68 1.90 -1.99
CA ILE A 65 -4.98 1.24 -2.22
C ILE A 65 -4.79 -0.26 -2.46
N ALA A 66 -3.83 -0.64 -3.31
CA ALA A 66 -3.55 -2.05 -3.59
C ALA A 66 -3.19 -2.82 -2.30
N GLY A 67 -2.39 -2.21 -1.42
CA GLY A 67 -2.04 -2.82 -0.14
C GLY A 67 -3.19 -2.91 0.84
N ALA A 68 -3.99 -1.87 0.97
CA ALA A 68 -5.18 -1.90 1.80
C ALA A 68 -6.13 -3.02 1.35
N VAL A 69 -6.45 -3.07 0.05
CA VAL A 69 -7.34 -4.10 -0.51
C VAL A 69 -6.78 -5.50 -0.29
N LEU A 70 -5.49 -5.74 -0.58
CA LEU A 70 -4.90 -7.06 -0.41
C LEU A 70 -4.89 -7.52 1.05
N ILE A 71 -4.57 -6.62 1.98
CA ILE A 71 -4.55 -6.95 3.41
C ILE A 71 -5.96 -7.27 3.91
N HIS A 72 -6.95 -6.45 3.55
CA HIS A 72 -8.34 -6.71 3.91
C HIS A 72 -8.87 -8.00 3.27
N TYR A 73 -8.40 -8.34 2.07
CA TYR A 73 -8.78 -9.56 1.37
C TYR A 73 -8.17 -10.82 2.02
N LEU A 74 -6.87 -10.81 2.33
CA LEU A 74 -6.18 -11.97 2.90
C LEU A 74 -6.42 -12.15 4.40
N CYS A 75 -6.49 -11.05 5.15
CA CYS A 75 -6.59 -11.04 6.61
C CYS A 75 -7.65 -10.02 7.06
N PRO A 76 -8.95 -10.30 6.82
CA PRO A 76 -10.03 -9.39 7.16
C PRO A 76 -10.06 -9.10 8.67
N GLY A 77 -10.23 -7.83 9.02
CA GLY A 77 -10.28 -7.36 10.41
C GLY A 77 -8.93 -6.97 11.03
N THR A 78 -7.82 -7.15 10.32
CA THR A 78 -6.49 -6.71 10.77
C THR A 78 -6.40 -5.17 10.72
N PRO A 79 -6.10 -4.48 11.84
CA PRO A 79 -5.94 -3.03 11.85
C PRO A 79 -4.76 -2.64 10.95
N THR A 80 -5.02 -1.84 9.93
CA THR A 80 -4.01 -1.49 8.91
C THR A 80 -3.97 0.01 8.68
N TRP A 81 -2.77 0.57 8.53
CA TRP A 81 -2.58 1.96 8.10
C TRP A 81 -1.42 2.05 7.10
N TYR A 82 -1.49 3.05 6.22
CA TYR A 82 -0.44 3.35 5.25
C TYR A 82 0.19 4.70 5.57
N TYR A 83 1.42 4.91 5.12
CA TYR A 83 2.08 6.21 5.17
C TYR A 83 2.97 6.39 3.95
N PHE A 84 3.07 7.64 3.50
CA PHE A 84 3.92 8.02 2.39
C PHE A 84 5.25 8.54 2.91
N PHE A 85 6.34 8.08 2.32
CA PHE A 85 7.68 8.59 2.58
C PHE A 85 8.38 8.82 1.25
N ILE A 86 7.96 9.90 0.59
CA ILE A 86 8.36 10.27 -0.76
C ILE A 86 9.78 10.83 -0.74
N GLN A 87 10.62 10.35 -1.65
CA GLN A 87 12.02 10.73 -1.80
C GLN A 87 12.31 11.15 -3.23
N ALA A 88 13.46 11.78 -3.46
CA ALA A 88 13.96 12.10 -4.78
C ALA A 88 15.38 11.58 -4.94
N MET A 89 15.72 11.05 -6.12
CA MET A 89 17.10 10.65 -6.42
C MET A 89 17.88 11.84 -7.00
N ASP A 90 19.06 12.12 -6.44
CA ASP A 90 20.04 12.99 -7.10
C ASP A 90 20.55 12.30 -8.37
N LYS A 91 20.19 12.82 -9.54
CA LYS A 91 20.61 12.24 -10.83
C LYS A 91 22.12 12.26 -11.05
N ARG A 92 22.86 13.12 -10.33
CA ARG A 92 24.32 13.22 -10.47
C ARG A 92 25.05 12.22 -9.59
N THR A 93 24.59 12.03 -8.36
CA THR A 93 25.27 11.18 -7.37
C THR A 93 24.61 9.83 -7.14
N GLY A 94 23.36 9.65 -7.60
CA GLY A 94 22.53 8.48 -7.31
C GLY A 94 22.05 8.41 -5.86
N GLY A 95 22.32 9.45 -5.05
CA GLY A 95 21.96 9.50 -3.63
C GLY A 95 20.49 9.84 -3.41
N ASN A 96 19.97 9.46 -2.24
CA ASN A 96 18.62 9.82 -1.82
C ASN A 96 18.61 11.23 -1.24
N ILE A 97 17.74 12.07 -1.78
CA ILE A 97 17.41 13.39 -1.27
C ILE A 97 16.07 13.28 -0.53
N PHE A 98 16.07 13.74 0.72
CA PHE A 98 14.88 13.76 1.58
C PHE A 98 14.23 15.13 1.68
N MET A 99 14.96 16.20 1.32
CA MET A 99 14.49 17.58 1.42
C MET A 99 14.90 18.34 0.16
N ASN A 100 13.93 18.56 -0.72
CA ASN A 100 13.98 19.41 -1.89
C ASN A 100 12.57 19.98 -2.15
N PRO A 101 12.42 21.09 -2.91
CA PRO A 101 11.12 21.71 -3.11
C PRO A 101 10.08 20.75 -3.70
N GLU A 102 10.47 19.79 -4.53
CA GLU A 102 9.56 18.79 -5.08
C GLU A 102 8.98 17.85 -4.01
N ILE A 103 9.78 17.39 -3.04
CA ILE A 103 9.27 16.57 -1.91
C ILE A 103 8.34 17.41 -1.02
N VAL A 104 8.69 18.67 -0.75
CA VAL A 104 7.83 19.56 0.06
C VAL A 104 6.47 19.75 -0.61
N LEU A 105 6.43 19.93 -1.93
CA LEU A 105 5.18 20.01 -2.70
C LEU A 105 4.37 18.72 -2.63
N CYS A 106 5.01 17.55 -2.67
CA CYS A 106 4.32 16.28 -2.47
C CYS A 106 3.66 16.20 -1.08
N SER A 107 4.39 16.57 -0.02
CA SER A 107 3.85 16.54 1.35
C SER A 107 2.68 17.50 1.56
N LEU A 108 2.71 18.68 0.93
CA LEU A 108 1.58 19.61 0.94
C LEU A 108 0.38 19.09 0.13
N ALA A 109 0.64 18.32 -0.92
CA ALA A 109 -0.42 17.68 -1.70
C ALA A 109 -1.02 16.47 -0.96
N ASP A 110 -0.24 15.78 -0.14
CA ASP A 110 -0.74 14.74 0.78
C ASP A 110 -1.66 15.35 1.86
N GLU A 111 -1.45 16.59 2.31
CA GLU A 111 -2.40 17.30 3.20
C GLU A 111 -3.80 17.49 2.56
N ALA A 112 -3.92 17.43 1.23
CA ALA A 112 -5.22 17.41 0.57
C ALA A 112 -5.97 16.07 0.77
N GLN A 113 -5.33 15.02 1.32
CA GLN A 113 -5.96 13.77 1.72
C GLN A 113 -6.94 13.97 2.89
N ASP A 114 -6.83 15.03 3.70
CA ASP A 114 -7.85 15.37 4.72
C ASP A 114 -9.23 15.58 4.08
N LYS A 115 -9.28 16.09 2.84
CA LYS A 115 -10.53 16.20 2.07
C LYS A 115 -11.00 14.84 1.56
N VAL A 116 -10.10 13.92 1.26
CA VAL A 116 -10.44 12.54 0.87
C VAL A 116 -11.01 11.80 2.07
N ASP A 117 -10.40 11.92 3.24
CA ASP A 117 -10.90 11.34 4.49
C ASP A 117 -12.30 11.88 4.81
N HIS A 118 -12.52 13.18 4.67
CA HIS A 118 -13.85 13.77 4.80
C HIS A 118 -14.88 13.22 3.80
N LEU A 119 -14.47 12.95 2.55
CA LEU A 119 -15.34 12.33 1.54
C LEU A 119 -15.63 10.87 1.87
N LEU A 120 -14.64 10.11 2.36
CA LEU A 120 -14.78 8.71 2.74
C LEU A 120 -15.67 8.53 3.98
N GLU A 121 -15.71 9.50 4.89
CA GLU A 121 -16.66 9.51 6.03
C GLU A 121 -18.13 9.62 5.57
N GLN A 122 -18.38 10.29 4.45
CA GLN A 122 -19.72 10.57 3.95
C GLN A 122 -20.17 9.60 2.85
N HIS A 123 -19.26 8.81 2.29
CA HIS A 123 -19.50 8.02 1.08
C HIS A 123 -19.55 6.51 1.38
N GLU A 124 -20.73 5.90 1.26
CA GLU A 124 -20.86 4.44 1.29
C GLU A 124 -20.32 3.82 -0.01
N VAL A 125 -19.39 2.87 0.12
CA VAL A 125 -18.83 2.15 -1.02
C VAL A 125 -19.91 1.20 -1.56
N PRO A 126 -20.36 1.34 -2.82
CA PRO A 126 -21.35 0.44 -3.39
C PRO A 126 -20.79 -1.00 -3.46
N PRO A 127 -21.65 -2.02 -3.32
CA PRO A 127 -21.22 -3.41 -3.44
C PRO A 127 -20.60 -3.67 -4.81
N LEU A 128 -19.55 -4.49 -4.85
CA LEU A 128 -18.85 -4.86 -6.07
C LEU A 128 -19.82 -5.48 -7.09
N GLU A 129 -19.68 -5.10 -8.36
CA GLU A 129 -20.43 -5.75 -9.44
C GLU A 129 -20.10 -7.25 -9.49
N GLU A 130 -21.11 -8.05 -9.85
CA GLU A 130 -20.99 -9.51 -9.90
C GLU A 130 -19.90 -10.00 -10.86
N SER A 131 -19.58 -9.20 -11.89
CA SER A 131 -18.48 -9.40 -12.85
C SER A 131 -17.11 -9.32 -12.16
N LEU A 132 -16.87 -8.24 -11.42
CA LEU A 132 -15.65 -7.99 -10.64
C LEU A 132 -15.47 -9.04 -9.55
N GLN A 133 -16.56 -9.44 -8.88
CA GLN A 133 -16.51 -10.49 -7.87
C GLN A 133 -16.10 -11.85 -8.47
N LYS A 134 -16.62 -12.21 -9.65
CA LYS A 134 -16.22 -13.43 -10.37
C LYS A 134 -14.75 -13.38 -10.81
N GLU A 135 -14.27 -12.21 -11.24
CA GLU A 135 -12.88 -12.02 -11.64
C GLU A 135 -11.93 -12.16 -10.44
N LEU A 136 -12.26 -11.55 -9.30
CA LEU A 136 -11.52 -11.71 -8.04
C LEU A 136 -11.43 -13.18 -7.62
N ASN A 137 -12.55 -13.91 -7.62
CA ASN A 137 -12.57 -15.33 -7.28
C ASN A 137 -11.69 -16.17 -8.24
N ARG A 138 -11.64 -15.79 -9.53
CA ARG A 138 -10.78 -16.46 -10.52
C ARG A 138 -9.28 -16.20 -10.24
N ILE A 139 -8.93 -14.97 -9.88
CA ILE A 139 -7.56 -14.58 -9.53
C ILE A 139 -7.12 -15.37 -8.29
N GLU A 140 -7.98 -15.46 -7.27
CA GLU A 140 -7.76 -16.23 -6.05
C GLU A 140 -7.45 -17.70 -6.35
N GLN A 141 -8.33 -18.36 -7.13
CA GLN A 141 -8.16 -19.75 -7.53
C GLN A 141 -6.86 -19.98 -8.29
N THR A 142 -6.42 -19.01 -9.09
CA THR A 142 -5.18 -19.09 -9.87
C THR A 142 -3.96 -18.95 -8.96
N ALA A 143 -4.00 -18.01 -8.01
CA ALA A 143 -2.95 -17.83 -7.02
C ALA A 143 -2.78 -19.09 -6.15
N ILE A 144 -3.88 -19.66 -5.65
CA ILE A 144 -3.87 -20.90 -4.86
C ILE A 144 -3.26 -22.06 -5.67
N LYS A 145 -3.66 -22.24 -6.93
CA LYS A 145 -3.09 -23.28 -7.80
C LYS A 145 -1.61 -23.09 -8.09
N SER A 146 -1.14 -21.85 -8.17
CA SER A 146 0.29 -21.56 -8.36
C SER A 146 1.09 -21.89 -7.11
N LEU A 147 0.56 -21.61 -5.92
CA LEU A 147 1.20 -21.92 -4.63
C LEU A 147 1.27 -23.43 -4.34
N LEU A 148 0.33 -24.22 -4.84
CA LEU A 148 0.33 -25.69 -4.68
C LEU A 148 1.26 -26.43 -5.66
N LYS A 149 1.83 -25.73 -6.65
CA LYS A 149 2.73 -26.29 -7.67
C LYS A 149 4.22 -26.02 -7.40
N SER A 150 4.55 -25.19 -6.40
CA SER A 150 5.90 -24.95 -5.88
C SER A 150 6.18 -25.86 -4.70
#